data_AF-A0A956N2B1-F1
#
_entry.id   AF-A0A956N2B1-F1
#
_cell.length_a   1.000
_cell.length_b   1.000
_cell.length_c   1.000
_cell.angle_alpha   90.00
_cell.angle_beta   90.00
_cell.angle_gamma   90.00
#
_symmetry.space_group_name_H-M   'P 1'
#
loop_
_entity.id
_entity.type
_entity.pdbx_description
1 polymer ?
#
loop_
_entity_poly.entity_id
_entity_poly.type
_entity_poly.pdbx_seq_one_letter_code
_entity_poly.pdbx_strand_id
1 'polypeptide(L)'
;MNLFIVVASSFNENSGGTIALHKLCDLLNKNGNKAYLWPLNKALLTWRYPIKSLIEIIKYFYRLLKYPNYYKYKTFSSFNTPIAKKRHLKNAIVVYPEIISGNPLFSKKVVRWFLNKPGVLSGEINYGKNELYFYYQEAFNDQNINKNLDNRLQVSHIRDDIYN
;
A
#
# COMPACT_ATOMS: atom_id res chain seq x y z
N MET A 1 2.58 -12.59 -17.14
CA MET A 1 3.21 -12.29 -15.84
C MET A 1 3.24 -10.79 -15.63
N ASN A 2 2.58 -10.29 -14.58
CA ASN A 2 2.52 -8.86 -14.27
C ASN A 2 3.47 -8.49 -13.14
N LEU A 3 3.85 -7.21 -13.08
CA LEU A 3 4.62 -6.65 -11.98
C LEU A 3 3.73 -5.77 -11.12
N PHE A 4 3.68 -6.07 -9.82
CA PHE A 4 2.92 -5.34 -8.82
C PHE A 4 3.82 -4.66 -7.81
N ILE A 5 3.40 -3.47 -7.38
CA ILE A 5 4.00 -2.78 -6.25
C ILE A 5 2.88 -2.48 -5.27
N VAL A 6 2.91 -3.12 -4.11
CA VAL A 6 1.93 -2.92 -3.05
C VAL A 6 2.51 -1.94 -2.05
N VAL A 7 1.84 -0.80 -1.89
CA VAL A 7 2.30 0.27 -1.01
C VAL A 7 1.81 -0.01 0.40
N ALA A 8 2.73 -0.17 1.36
CA ALA A 8 2.39 -0.62 2.72
C ALA A 8 3.32 -0.06 3.79
N SER A 9 2.79 0.10 5.01
CA SER A 9 3.56 0.31 6.23
C SER A 9 4.44 -0.90 6.57
N SER A 10 5.42 -0.70 7.46
CA SER A 10 6.17 -1.82 8.05
C SER A 10 5.21 -2.82 8.67
N PHE A 11 5.51 -4.12 8.56
CA PHE A 11 4.68 -5.18 9.12
C PHE A 11 4.39 -4.94 10.60
N ASN A 12 3.11 -5.01 10.95
CA ASN A 12 2.61 -4.88 12.31
C ASN A 12 1.44 -5.86 12.47
N GLU A 13 1.60 -6.82 13.36
CA GLU A 13 0.62 -7.87 13.64
C GLU A 13 -0.69 -7.34 14.25
N ASN A 14 -0.66 -6.14 14.84
CA ASN A 14 -1.85 -5.48 15.39
C ASN A 14 -2.57 -4.59 14.36
N SER A 15 -2.16 -4.63 13.09
CA SER A 15 -2.74 -3.83 12.00
C SER A 15 -3.27 -4.72 10.88
N GLY A 16 -4.58 -4.95 10.87
CA GLY A 16 -5.25 -5.76 9.84
C GLY A 16 -4.98 -5.26 8.42
N GLY A 17 -4.98 -3.93 8.20
CA GLY A 17 -4.65 -3.36 6.89
C GLY A 17 -3.21 -3.62 6.46
N THR A 18 -2.24 -3.53 7.38
CA THR A 18 -0.84 -3.87 7.09
C THR A 18 -0.70 -5.35 6.75
N ILE A 19 -1.33 -6.24 7.53
CA ILE A 19 -1.32 -7.68 7.28
C ILE A 19 -1.92 -7.97 5.89
N ALA A 20 -3.07 -7.38 5.56
CA ALA A 20 -3.74 -7.60 4.28
C ALA A 20 -2.86 -7.17 3.08
N LEU A 21 -2.20 -6.02 3.15
CA LEU A 21 -1.30 -5.54 2.09
C LEU A 21 -0.08 -6.45 1.92
N HIS A 22 0.55 -6.85 3.02
CA HIS A 22 1.70 -7.77 2.98
C HIS A 22 1.27 -9.14 2.46
N LYS A 23 0.10 -9.64 2.88
CA LYS A 23 -0.47 -10.91 2.43
C LYS A 23 -0.83 -10.88 0.95
N LEU A 24 -1.39 -9.78 0.44
CA LEU A 24 -1.67 -9.61 -0.98
C LEU A 24 -0.37 -9.70 -1.80
N CYS A 25 0.71 -9.05 -1.35
CA CYS A 25 2.01 -9.12 -2.01
C CYS A 25 2.54 -10.58 -2.06
N ASP A 26 2.48 -11.29 -0.93
CA ASP A 26 2.84 -12.72 -0.84
C ASP A 26 2.02 -13.59 -1.80
N LEU A 27 0.69 -13.43 -1.82
CA LEU A 27 -0.21 -14.19 -2.68
C LEU A 27 0.02 -13.91 -4.17
N LEU A 28 0.27 -12.65 -4.55
CA LEU A 28 0.61 -12.30 -5.93
C LEU A 28 1.90 -12.99 -6.37
N ASN A 29 2.93 -13.02 -5.51
CA ASN A 29 4.17 -13.75 -5.78
C ASN A 29 3.93 -15.25 -5.91
N LYS A 30 3.13 -15.85 -5.00
CA LYS A 30 2.77 -17.27 -5.04
C LYS A 30 1.99 -17.67 -6.29
N ASN A 31 1.17 -16.76 -6.81
CA ASN A 31 0.42 -16.94 -8.06
C ASN A 31 1.27 -16.64 -9.32
N GLY A 32 2.60 -16.64 -9.22
CA GLY A 32 3.51 -16.49 -10.36
C GLY A 32 3.66 -15.07 -10.91
N ASN A 33 3.18 -14.04 -10.20
CA ASN A 33 3.47 -12.64 -10.54
C ASN A 33 4.74 -12.15 -9.85
N LYS A 34 5.23 -10.98 -10.25
CA LYS A 34 6.33 -10.30 -9.55
C LYS A 34 5.75 -9.19 -8.69
N ALA A 35 5.65 -9.40 -7.39
CA ALA A 35 5.12 -8.42 -6.45
C ALA A 35 6.18 -7.98 -5.44
N TYR A 36 6.18 -6.68 -5.14
CA TYR A 36 7.10 -6.07 -4.19
C TYR A 36 6.36 -5.11 -3.27
N LEU A 37 6.87 -4.93 -2.04
CA LEU A 37 6.39 -3.89 -1.15
C LEU A 37 7.07 -2.55 -1.40
N TRP A 38 6.31 -1.48 -1.49
CA TRP A 38 6.84 -0.12 -1.42
C TRP A 38 6.57 0.47 -0.03
N PRO A 39 7.63 0.71 0.76
CA PRO A 39 7.48 1.28 2.10
C PRO A 39 6.81 2.65 2.12
N LEU A 40 5.76 2.81 2.93
CA LEU A 40 5.09 4.10 3.15
C LEU A 40 6.00 5.15 3.82
N ASN A 41 6.98 4.71 4.60
CA ASN A 41 7.94 5.63 5.20
C ASN A 41 8.87 6.28 4.17
N LYS A 42 9.00 5.73 2.94
CA LYS A 42 9.65 6.47 1.86
C LYS A 42 8.77 7.66 1.53
N ALA A 43 9.32 8.87 1.63
CA ALA A 43 8.59 10.09 1.38
C ALA A 43 7.81 10.01 0.04
N LEU A 44 6.50 9.93 0.15
CA LEU A 44 5.58 9.93 -0.98
C LEU A 44 5.33 11.39 -1.35
N LEU A 45 5.66 11.79 -2.57
CA LEU A 45 5.37 13.13 -3.05
C LEU A 45 3.85 13.29 -3.17
N THR A 46 3.28 14.21 -2.40
CA THR A 46 1.90 14.64 -2.62
C THR A 46 1.91 15.85 -3.54
N TRP A 47 1.19 15.78 -4.66
CA TRP A 47 1.10 16.92 -5.60
C TRP A 47 0.44 18.16 -5.00
N ARG A 48 -0.35 17.99 -3.95
CA ARG A 48 -1.18 19.05 -3.39
C ARG A 48 -0.42 20.05 -2.51
N TYR A 49 0.74 19.67 -1.98
CA TYR A 49 1.57 20.53 -1.13
C TYR A 49 3.06 20.36 -1.44
N PRO A 50 3.58 20.91 -2.55
CA PRO A 50 4.96 20.66 -2.99
C PRO A 50 6.01 21.12 -1.95
N ILE A 51 5.82 22.30 -1.35
CA ILE A 51 6.75 22.86 -0.35
C ILE A 51 6.72 22.06 0.96
N LYS A 52 5.52 21.72 1.46
CA LYS A 52 5.35 20.88 2.65
C LYS A 52 5.93 19.48 2.42
N SER A 53 5.75 18.93 1.23
CA SER A 53 6.33 17.65 0.84
C SER A 53 7.86 17.69 0.88
N LEU A 54 8.49 18.79 0.44
CA LEU A 54 9.95 18.96 0.52
C LEU A 54 10.44 18.98 1.97
N ILE A 55 9.74 19.68 2.87
CA ILE A 55 10.05 19.72 4.30
C ILE A 55 9.94 18.33 4.92
N GLU A 56 8.88 17.58 4.61
CA GLU A 56 8.70 16.21 5.11
C GLU A 56 9.75 15.25 4.54
N ILE A 57 10.19 15.44 3.29
CA ILE A 57 11.32 14.71 2.70
C ILE A 57 12.61 14.98 3.49
N ILE A 58 12.91 16.25 3.80
CA ILE A 58 14.10 16.61 4.58
C ILE A 58 14.04 16.02 5.99
N LYS A 59 12.90 16.17 6.69
CA LYS A 59 12.68 15.57 8.02
C LYS A 59 12.83 14.05 7.97
N TYR A 60 12.31 13.41 6.94
CA TYR A 60 12.45 11.97 6.73
C TYR A 60 13.92 11.56 6.60
N PHE A 61 14.70 12.22 5.74
CA PHE A 61 16.12 11.91 5.57
C PHE A 61 16.92 12.17 6.85
N TYR A 62 16.65 13.27 7.57
CA TYR A 62 17.25 13.54 8.88
C TYR A 62 16.92 12.43 9.89
N ARG A 63 15.66 12.02 9.98
CA ARG A 63 15.19 10.94 10.86
C ARG A 63 15.81 9.59 10.50
N LEU A 64 15.95 9.30 9.21
CA LEU A 64 16.57 8.07 8.71
C LEU A 64 18.06 8.01 9.05
N LEU A 65 18.77 9.15 8.97
CA LEU A 65 20.18 9.25 9.35
C LEU A 65 20.37 9.15 10.88
N LYS A 66 19.51 9.81 11.67
CA LYS A 66 19.64 9.89 13.13
C LYS A 66 19.14 8.63 13.86
N TYR A 67 18.12 7.94 13.33
CA TYR A 67 17.48 6.79 13.98
C TYR A 67 17.31 5.58 13.03
N PRO A 68 18.39 5.05 12.45
CA PRO A 68 18.32 4.08 11.35
C PRO A 68 17.55 2.80 11.72
N ASN A 69 17.70 2.30 12.95
CA ASN A 69 17.02 1.09 13.41
C ASN A 69 15.52 1.28 13.64
N TYR A 70 15.09 2.46 14.10
CA TYR A 70 13.68 2.77 14.30
C TYR A 70 12.92 2.84 12.97
N TYR A 71 13.56 3.40 11.93
CA TYR A 71 12.98 3.53 10.59
C TYR A 71 13.21 2.31 9.70
N LYS A 72 13.82 1.23 10.21
CA LYS A 72 14.02 -0.01 9.46
C LYS A 72 12.66 -0.61 9.11
N TYR A 73 12.43 -0.81 7.81
CA TYR A 73 11.19 -1.41 7.33
C TYR A 73 11.14 -2.89 7.71
N LYS A 74 10.02 -3.32 8.30
CA LYS A 74 9.82 -4.70 8.75
C LYS A 74 8.93 -5.46 7.77
N THR A 75 9.26 -6.70 7.51
CA THR A 75 8.44 -7.68 6.78
C THR A 75 8.20 -8.89 7.68
N PHE A 76 7.21 -9.71 7.35
CA PHE A 76 7.00 -10.98 8.02
C PHE A 76 7.79 -12.08 7.32
N SER A 77 8.57 -12.86 8.06
CA SER A 77 9.49 -13.87 7.51
C SER A 77 8.77 -14.96 6.71
N SER A 78 7.56 -15.33 7.10
CA SER A 78 6.76 -16.36 6.42
C SER A 78 6.12 -15.88 5.11
N PHE A 79 6.25 -14.59 4.78
CA PHE A 79 5.69 -14.00 3.56
C PHE A 79 6.78 -13.65 2.54
N ASN A 80 6.55 -14.03 1.28
CA ASN A 80 7.39 -13.60 0.17
C ASN A 80 7.08 -12.13 -0.19
N THR A 81 7.72 -11.21 0.52
CA THR A 81 7.42 -9.75 0.47
C THR A 81 8.67 -8.91 0.17
N PRO A 82 9.34 -9.10 -0.97
CA PRO A 82 10.57 -8.39 -1.27
C PRO A 82 10.33 -6.87 -1.39
N ILE A 83 11.31 -6.07 -0.95
CA ILE A 83 11.19 -4.61 -0.99
C ILE A 83 11.48 -4.04 -2.38
N ALA A 84 10.59 -3.18 -2.86
CA ALA A 84 10.69 -2.52 -4.15
C ALA A 84 11.84 -1.49 -4.18
N LYS A 85 12.57 -1.48 -5.30
CA LYS A 85 13.52 -0.43 -5.68
C LYS A 85 12.88 0.46 -6.77
N LYS A 86 13.38 1.68 -6.97
CA LYS A 86 12.86 2.60 -8.01
C LYS A 86 12.77 1.95 -9.40
N ARG A 87 13.74 1.10 -9.75
CA ARG A 87 13.77 0.34 -11.02
C ARG A 87 12.55 -0.57 -11.24
N HIS A 88 11.86 -0.99 -10.18
CA HIS A 88 10.67 -1.83 -10.29
C HIS A 88 9.41 -1.02 -10.66
N LEU A 89 9.40 0.30 -10.52
CA LEU A 89 8.23 1.13 -10.78
C LEU A 89 7.83 1.16 -12.26
N LYS A 90 8.79 0.94 -13.17
CA LYS A 90 8.54 1.00 -14.61
C LYS A 90 7.52 -0.07 -15.00
N ASN A 91 6.37 0.38 -15.52
CA ASN A 91 5.24 -0.46 -15.96
C ASN A 91 4.58 -1.31 -14.85
N ALA A 92 4.83 -0.99 -13.58
CA ALA A 92 4.18 -1.67 -12.45
C ALA A 92 2.68 -1.35 -12.39
N ILE A 93 1.88 -2.31 -11.94
CA ILE A 93 0.56 -2.04 -11.36
C ILE A 93 0.79 -1.68 -9.90
N VAL A 94 0.48 -0.44 -9.54
CA VAL A 94 0.68 0.04 -8.17
C VAL A 94 -0.62 -0.11 -7.40
N VAL A 95 -0.56 -0.80 -6.27
CA VAL A 95 -1.68 -0.98 -5.34
C VAL A 95 -1.52 -0.03 -4.16
N TYR A 96 -2.45 0.89 -4.00
CA TYR A 96 -2.53 1.80 -2.87
C TYR A 96 -3.64 1.41 -1.89
N PRO A 97 -3.42 1.47 -0.57
CA PRO A 97 -4.52 1.49 0.38
C PRO A 97 -5.27 2.83 0.30
N GLU A 98 -6.50 2.85 0.82
CA GLU A 98 -7.42 3.99 0.78
C GLU A 98 -6.87 5.27 1.39
N ILE A 99 -5.97 5.13 2.38
CA ILE A 99 -5.37 6.26 3.09
C ILE A 99 -4.40 7.11 2.25
N ILE A 100 -3.98 6.62 1.07
CA ILE A 100 -2.98 7.30 0.24
C ILE A 100 -3.65 8.27 -0.72
N SER A 101 -3.40 9.56 -0.55
CA SER A 101 -3.90 10.59 -1.46
C SER A 101 -3.21 10.49 -2.83
N GLY A 102 -4.01 10.45 -3.91
CA GLY A 102 -3.58 10.48 -5.30
C GLY A 102 -2.73 9.28 -5.73
N ASN A 103 -1.79 9.54 -6.65
CA ASN A 103 -0.85 8.56 -7.20
C ASN A 103 0.61 9.02 -6.99
N PRO A 104 1.15 8.94 -5.75
CA PRO A 104 2.48 9.47 -5.43
C PRO A 104 3.66 8.82 -6.16
N LEU A 105 3.45 7.65 -6.75
CA LEU A 105 4.47 6.91 -7.51
C LEU A 105 4.35 7.12 -9.02
N PHE A 106 3.44 8.00 -9.46
CA PHE A 106 3.25 8.38 -10.87
C PHE A 106 3.06 7.18 -11.79
N SER A 107 2.39 6.14 -11.30
CA SER A 107 2.13 4.94 -12.10
C SER A 107 1.04 5.19 -13.13
N LYS A 108 1.17 4.58 -14.32
CA LYS A 108 0.10 4.58 -15.32
C LYS A 108 -1.03 3.61 -14.98
N LYS A 109 -0.76 2.62 -14.12
CA LYS A 109 -1.73 1.57 -13.73
C LYS A 109 -1.84 1.59 -12.21
N VAL A 110 -2.99 2.03 -11.73
CA VAL A 110 -3.26 2.19 -10.30
C VAL A 110 -4.46 1.35 -9.92
N VAL A 111 -4.27 0.55 -8.88
CA VAL A 111 -5.33 -0.13 -8.15
C VAL A 111 -5.41 0.51 -6.78
N ARG A 112 -6.61 0.84 -6.32
CA ARG A 112 -6.85 1.33 -4.97
C ARG A 112 -7.71 0.36 -4.21
N TRP A 113 -7.26 -0.02 -3.03
CA TRP A 113 -7.92 -1.02 -2.21
C TRP A 113 -8.45 -0.41 -0.93
N PHE A 114 -9.77 -0.47 -0.75
CA PHE A 114 -10.46 0.01 0.43
C PHE A 114 -10.36 -1.02 1.55
N LEU A 115 -9.39 -0.82 2.44
CA LEU A 115 -9.23 -1.61 3.67
C LEU A 115 -10.03 -1.01 4.84
N ASN A 116 -10.60 0.17 4.63
CA ASN A 116 -11.61 0.84 5.44
C ASN A 116 -12.43 1.77 4.53
N LYS A 117 -13.48 2.39 5.07
CA LYS A 117 -14.29 3.38 4.35
C LYS A 117 -13.42 4.59 3.95
N PRO A 118 -13.37 4.94 2.65
CA PRO A 118 -12.66 6.11 2.15
C PRO A 118 -12.95 7.38 2.97
N GLY A 119 -11.92 8.18 3.24
CA GLY A 119 -12.05 9.47 3.93
C GLY A 119 -12.12 9.40 5.45
N VAL A 120 -12.44 8.25 6.06
CA VAL A 120 -12.55 8.14 7.54
C VAL A 120 -11.21 8.34 8.23
N LEU A 121 -10.15 7.67 7.75
CA LEU A 121 -8.82 7.76 8.34
C LEU A 121 -7.99 8.90 7.77
N SER A 122 -8.14 9.20 6.48
CA SER A 122 -7.39 10.26 5.81
C SER A 122 -7.97 11.66 6.07
N GLY A 123 -9.24 11.76 6.47
CA GLY A 123 -9.98 13.02 6.59
C GLY A 123 -10.40 13.62 5.24
N GLU A 124 -9.97 13.03 4.13
CA GLU A 124 -10.25 13.49 2.78
C GLU A 124 -10.19 12.36 1.75
N ILE A 125 -10.92 12.55 0.65
CA ILE A 125 -10.92 11.64 -0.49
C ILE A 125 -10.35 12.40 -1.68
N ASN A 126 -9.17 11.99 -2.14
CA ASN A 126 -8.49 12.58 -3.28
C ASN A 126 -7.83 11.47 -4.08
N TYR A 127 -8.61 10.75 -4.87
CA TYR A 127 -8.14 9.65 -5.70
C TYR A 127 -7.94 10.12 -7.15
N GLY A 128 -7.00 9.51 -7.86
CA GLY A 128 -6.70 9.85 -9.24
C GLY A 128 -7.84 9.50 -10.19
N LYS A 129 -7.80 10.08 -11.39
CA LYS A 129 -8.69 9.69 -12.49
C LYS A 129 -8.26 8.33 -13.04
N ASN A 130 -9.22 7.49 -13.42
CA ASN A 130 -9.02 6.17 -14.06
C ASN A 130 -8.25 5.14 -13.21
N GLU A 131 -8.42 5.16 -11.89
CA GLU A 131 -7.95 4.08 -11.03
C GLU A 131 -8.95 2.93 -10.99
N LEU A 132 -8.47 1.70 -10.79
CA LEU A 132 -9.33 0.54 -10.53
C LEU A 132 -9.51 0.38 -9.03
N TYR A 133 -10.75 0.40 -8.57
CA TYR A 133 -11.07 0.30 -7.14
C TYR A 133 -11.47 -1.13 -6.76
N PHE A 134 -10.92 -1.61 -5.65
CA PHE A 134 -11.38 -2.81 -4.95
C PHE A 134 -11.71 -2.47 -3.51
N TYR A 135 -12.52 -3.29 -2.87
CA TYR A 135 -12.81 -3.18 -1.45
C TYR A 135 -12.66 -4.51 -0.73
N TYR A 136 -12.27 -4.44 0.54
CA TYR A 136 -12.08 -5.61 1.38
C TYR A 136 -13.41 -6.15 1.91
N GLN A 137 -14.31 -5.27 2.37
CA GLN A 137 -15.65 -5.63 2.83
C GLN A 137 -16.66 -4.69 2.21
N GLU A 138 -17.89 -5.16 2.03
CA GLU A 138 -18.97 -4.37 1.43
C GLU A 138 -19.22 -3.07 2.19
N ALA A 139 -19.12 -3.10 3.53
CA ALA A 139 -19.23 -1.91 4.37
C ALA A 139 -18.16 -0.83 4.10
N PHE A 140 -17.04 -1.18 3.46
CA PHE A 140 -15.98 -0.25 3.10
C PHE A 140 -16.15 0.32 1.69
N ASN A 141 -17.06 -0.25 0.89
CA ASN A 141 -17.29 0.22 -0.46
C ASN A 141 -18.07 1.54 -0.45
N ASP A 142 -17.55 2.56 -1.14
CA ASP A 142 -18.29 3.77 -1.45
C ASP A 142 -18.75 3.70 -2.90
N GLN A 143 -20.05 3.51 -3.12
CA GLN A 143 -20.62 3.32 -4.45
C GLN A 143 -20.50 4.56 -5.35
N ASN A 144 -20.32 5.76 -4.76
CA ASN A 144 -20.07 6.97 -5.55
C ASN A 144 -18.69 6.94 -6.20
N ILE A 145 -17.73 6.26 -5.59
CA ILE A 145 -16.35 6.14 -6.04
C ILE A 145 -16.17 4.84 -6.84
N ASN A 146 -16.58 3.72 -6.26
CA ASN A 146 -16.51 2.40 -6.87
C ASN A 146 -17.91 1.85 -7.14
N LYS A 147 -18.38 2.07 -8.37
CA LYS A 147 -19.67 1.59 -8.86
C LYS A 147 -19.72 0.07 -9.07
N ASN A 148 -18.55 -0.58 -9.15
CA ASN A 148 -18.47 -2.01 -9.42
C ASN A 148 -18.50 -2.82 -8.10
N LEU A 149 -19.62 -3.50 -7.86
CA LEU A 149 -19.85 -4.35 -6.69
C LEU A 149 -19.20 -5.75 -6.80
N ASP A 150 -18.63 -6.10 -7.94
CA ASP A 150 -17.90 -7.37 -8.09
C ASP A 150 -16.41 -7.22 -7.77
N ASN A 151 -15.92 -5.97 -7.61
CA ASN A 151 -14.53 -5.68 -7.25
C ASN A 151 -14.24 -5.90 -5.76
N ARG A 152 -14.74 -7.00 -5.20
CA ARG A 152 -14.41 -7.42 -3.84
C ARG A 152 -13.08 -8.19 -3.85
N LEU A 153 -12.07 -7.68 -3.15
CA LEU A 153 -10.77 -8.35 -2.99
C LEU A 153 -10.54 -8.62 -1.51
N GLN A 154 -10.52 -9.91 -1.15
CA GLN A 154 -10.26 -10.38 0.21
C GLN A 154 -9.04 -11.28 0.27
N VAL A 155 -8.29 -11.14 1.36
CA VAL A 155 -7.19 -12.04 1.70
C VAL A 155 -7.35 -12.44 3.15
N SER A 156 -7.13 -13.71 3.46
CA SER A 156 -7.11 -14.21 4.84
C SER A 156 -5.69 -14.66 5.20
N HIS A 157 -5.32 -14.44 6.45
CA HIS A 157 -4.11 -14.98 7.04
C HIS A 157 -4.44 -15.57 8.40
N ILE A 158 -4.31 -16.89 8.51
CA ILE A 158 -4.39 -17.62 9.78
C ILE A 158 -2.95 -17.73 10.30
N ARG A 159 -2.79 -17.51 11.61
CA ARG A 159 -1.50 -17.58 12.31
C ARG A 159 -1.33 -18.95 12.94
N ASP A 160 -0.95 -19.92 12.12
CA ASP A 160 -0.69 -21.29 12.57
C ASP A 160 0.51 -21.37 13.54
N ASP A 161 1.32 -20.32 13.62
CA ASP A 161 2.48 -20.20 14.51
C ASP A 161 2.12 -19.95 15.97
N ILE A 162 0.91 -19.47 16.29
CA ILE A 162 0.47 -19.21 17.67
C ILE A 162 -0.32 -20.39 18.26
N TYR A 163 -0.90 -21.25 17.44
CA TYR A 163 -1.77 -22.35 17.89
C TYR A 163 -1.03 -23.66 18.22
N ASN A 164 0.29 -23.59 18.48
CA ASN A 164 1.10 -24.73 18.89
C ASN A 164 1.30 -24.79 20.41
#